data_AF-A0A1Q8QCN1-F1
#
_entry.id   AF-A0A1Q8QCN1-F1
#
_cell.length_a   1.000
_cell.length_b   1.000
_cell.length_c   1.000
_cell.angle_alpha   90.00
_cell.angle_beta   90.00
_cell.angle_gamma   90.00
#
_symmetry.space_group_name_H-M   'P 1'
#
loop_
_entity.id
_entity.type
_entity.pdbx_description
1 polymer ?
#
loop_
_entity_poly.entity_id
_entity_poly.type
_entity_poly.pdbx_seq_one_letter_code
_entity_poly.pdbx_strand_id
1 'polypeptide(L)'
;MGRRISRCLLAAASLTLTLTLPPAATAGEPAARYVGSQVCAPCHAGQHERFMRYSKKAHSSKNLRLMAKGLSDQELTSCYGCHTTGYGRPGGFTDFTATPQLADAGCEVCHGPGSVHAASGDPAAIKGRLTLADCEPCHNDPRVHSFGYKPLLNAGAH
;
A
#
# COMPACT_ATOMS: atom_id res chain seq x y z
N MET A 1 72.67 -26.36 -49.89
CA MET A 1 73.06 -25.10 -49.21
C MET A 1 71.79 -24.44 -48.70
N GLY A 2 71.69 -24.10 -47.40
CA GLY A 2 70.58 -23.31 -46.84
C GLY A 2 69.79 -23.99 -45.71
N ARG A 3 70.39 -24.05 -44.50
CA ARG A 3 69.73 -24.46 -43.25
C ARG A 3 68.66 -23.42 -42.87
N ARG A 4 67.41 -23.85 -42.64
CA ARG A 4 66.36 -23.01 -42.06
C ARG A 4 66.41 -23.13 -40.53
N ILE A 5 66.56 -21.98 -39.89
CA ILE A 5 66.72 -21.82 -38.44
C ILE A 5 65.33 -21.72 -37.82
N SER A 6 64.98 -22.67 -36.95
CA SER A 6 63.77 -22.66 -36.12
C SER A 6 63.80 -21.50 -35.14
N ARG A 7 62.74 -20.67 -35.16
CA ARG A 7 62.48 -19.66 -34.13
C ARG A 7 61.40 -20.19 -33.18
N CYS A 8 61.81 -20.63 -32.00
CA CYS A 8 60.94 -20.89 -30.86
C CYS A 8 60.34 -19.56 -30.38
N LEU A 9 59.03 -19.38 -30.56
CA LEU A 9 58.27 -18.30 -29.96
C LEU A 9 57.83 -18.75 -28.55
N LEU A 10 58.50 -18.23 -27.52
CA LEU A 10 58.08 -18.32 -26.13
C LEU A 10 57.00 -17.24 -25.90
N ALA A 11 55.74 -17.67 -25.76
CA ALA A 11 54.65 -16.79 -25.33
C ALA A 11 54.55 -16.80 -23.80
N ALA A 12 54.87 -15.68 -23.16
CA ALA A 12 54.63 -15.47 -21.74
C ALA A 12 53.15 -15.10 -21.52
N ALA A 13 52.41 -15.96 -20.81
CA ALA A 13 51.03 -15.72 -20.43
C ALA A 13 50.97 -15.02 -19.07
N SER A 14 50.64 -13.72 -19.07
CA SER A 14 50.41 -12.94 -17.86
C SER A 14 48.98 -13.15 -17.37
N LEU A 15 48.81 -13.91 -16.30
CA LEU A 15 47.51 -14.17 -15.67
C LEU A 15 47.13 -13.01 -14.74
N THR A 16 46.36 -12.04 -15.22
CA THR A 16 45.78 -10.97 -14.39
C THR A 16 44.55 -11.49 -13.67
N LEU A 17 44.66 -11.70 -12.36
CA LEU A 17 43.55 -12.05 -11.46
C LEU A 17 42.73 -10.78 -11.18
N THR A 18 41.61 -10.61 -11.88
CA THR A 18 40.65 -9.53 -11.62
C THR A 18 39.78 -9.90 -10.43
N LEU A 19 39.99 -9.23 -9.29
CA LEU A 19 39.16 -9.34 -8.10
C LEU A 19 37.82 -8.65 -8.37
N THR A 20 36.78 -9.42 -8.73
CA THR A 20 35.43 -8.90 -8.92
C THR A 20 34.78 -8.66 -7.55
N LEU A 21 34.71 -7.39 -7.13
CA LEU A 21 33.92 -6.98 -5.96
C LEU A 21 32.44 -7.29 -6.24
N PRO A 22 31.72 -7.99 -5.35
CA PRO A 22 30.28 -8.15 -5.50
C PRO A 22 29.59 -6.78 -5.43
N PRO A 23 28.52 -6.55 -6.20
CA PRO A 23 27.78 -5.30 -6.13
C PRO A 23 27.24 -5.13 -4.70
N ALA A 24 27.43 -3.92 -4.15
CA ALA A 24 26.84 -3.54 -2.87
C ALA A 24 25.32 -3.72 -2.97
N ALA A 25 24.76 -4.53 -2.07
CA ALA A 25 23.31 -4.64 -1.95
C ALA A 25 22.76 -3.26 -1.56
N THR A 26 22.03 -2.63 -2.47
CA THR A 26 21.24 -1.44 -2.14
C THR A 26 20.23 -1.88 -1.09
N ALA A 27 20.39 -1.39 0.15
CA ALA A 27 19.34 -1.49 1.15
C ALA A 27 18.08 -0.88 0.52
N GLY A 28 17.09 -1.72 0.20
CA GLY A 28 15.88 -1.30 -0.47
C GLY A 28 15.20 -0.19 0.32
N GLU A 29 14.59 0.77 -0.38
CA GLU A 29 13.76 1.79 0.26
C GLU A 29 12.80 1.13 1.26
N PRO A 30 12.62 1.71 2.46
CA PRO A 30 11.70 1.16 3.44
C PRO A 30 10.32 1.04 2.80
N ALA A 31 9.81 -0.19 2.74
CA ALA A 31 8.51 -0.46 2.15
C ALA A 31 7.43 0.41 2.82
N ALA A 32 6.65 1.12 2.01
CA ALA A 32 5.62 2.01 2.53
C ALA A 32 4.60 1.22 3.37
N ARG A 33 4.40 1.65 4.61
CA ARG A 33 3.41 1.15 5.56
C ARG A 33 2.22 2.10 5.72
N TYR A 34 1.10 1.54 6.16
CA TYR A 34 -0.08 2.30 6.56
C TYR A 34 0.17 3.04 7.89
N VAL A 35 -0.37 4.24 8.01
CA VAL A 35 -0.16 5.12 9.17
C VAL A 35 -1.46 5.59 9.83
N GLY A 36 -2.61 5.38 9.17
CA GLY A 36 -3.92 5.84 9.60
C GLY A 36 -4.18 7.32 9.28
N SER A 37 -5.46 7.68 9.13
CA SER A 37 -5.89 9.02 8.71
C SER A 37 -5.41 10.15 9.64
N GLN A 38 -5.19 9.84 10.92
CA GLN A 38 -4.79 10.85 11.92
C GLN A 38 -3.43 11.49 11.59
N VAL A 39 -2.52 10.75 10.94
CA VAL A 39 -1.21 11.26 10.53
C VAL A 39 -1.33 12.30 9.42
N CYS A 40 -2.41 12.28 8.65
CA CYS A 40 -2.64 13.24 7.57
C CYS A 40 -3.10 14.62 8.10
N ALA A 41 -3.71 14.67 9.28
CA ALA A 41 -4.38 15.87 9.80
C ALA A 41 -3.50 17.12 9.92
N PRO A 42 -2.23 17.06 10.38
CA PRO A 42 -1.41 18.26 10.56
C PRO A 42 -1.12 19.03 9.25
N CYS A 43 -0.94 18.32 8.13
CA CYS A 43 -0.65 18.93 6.83
C CYS A 43 -1.91 19.11 5.97
N HIS A 44 -2.91 18.25 6.15
CA HIS A 44 -4.15 18.21 5.35
C HIS A 44 -5.39 18.53 6.18
N ALA A 45 -5.32 19.51 7.09
CA ALA A 45 -6.36 19.78 8.09
C ALA A 45 -7.77 19.92 7.49
N GLY A 46 -7.94 20.70 6.42
CA GLY A 46 -9.25 20.90 5.79
C GLY A 46 -9.81 19.65 5.10
N GLN A 47 -8.95 18.84 4.48
CA GLN A 47 -9.37 17.58 3.85
C GLN A 47 -9.73 16.54 4.90
N HIS A 48 -8.88 16.42 5.94
CA HIS A 48 -9.12 15.53 7.07
C HIS A 48 -10.43 15.89 7.79
N GLU A 49 -10.64 17.16 8.12
CA GLU A 49 -11.85 17.62 8.82
C GLU A 49 -13.11 17.33 8.01
N ARG A 50 -13.13 17.67 6.72
CA ARG A 50 -14.26 17.36 5.83
C ARG A 50 -14.51 15.85 5.72
N PHE A 51 -13.45 15.06 5.55
CA PHE A 51 -13.56 13.61 5.43
C PHE A 51 -14.13 12.99 6.71
N MET A 52 -13.57 13.33 7.87
CA MET A 52 -14.03 12.82 9.16
C MET A 52 -15.47 13.29 9.49
N ARG A 53 -15.86 14.49 9.06
CA ARG A 53 -17.20 15.02 9.34
C ARG A 53 -18.28 14.42 8.44
N TYR A 54 -18.01 14.30 7.13
CA TYR A 54 -19.04 14.01 6.14
C TYR A 54 -18.97 12.60 5.56
N SER A 55 -17.85 11.89 5.67
CA SER A 55 -17.75 10.53 5.17
C SER A 55 -18.19 9.52 6.23
N LYS A 56 -19.20 8.71 5.89
CA LYS A 56 -19.58 7.56 6.72
C LYS A 56 -18.47 6.50 6.81
N LYS A 57 -17.56 6.47 5.82
CA LYS A 57 -16.44 5.52 5.75
C LYS A 57 -15.40 5.77 6.84
N ALA A 58 -15.22 7.04 7.23
CA ALA A 58 -14.33 7.46 8.31
C ALA A 58 -14.71 6.89 9.69
N HIS A 59 -15.90 6.31 9.82
CA HIS A 59 -16.43 5.73 11.06
C HIS A 59 -16.96 4.30 10.83
N SER A 60 -16.43 3.59 9.84
CA SER A 60 -16.91 2.26 9.45
C SER A 60 -16.77 1.22 10.56
N SER A 61 -15.75 1.34 11.42
CA SER A 61 -15.51 0.44 12.55
C SER A 61 -16.70 0.37 13.51
N LYS A 62 -17.44 1.48 13.67
CA LYS A 62 -18.66 1.51 14.49
C LYS A 62 -19.69 0.52 13.99
N ASN A 63 -19.93 0.49 12.68
CA ASN A 63 -20.92 -0.43 12.08
C ASN A 63 -20.43 -1.87 12.14
N LEU A 64 -19.12 -2.11 11.90
CA LEU A 64 -18.53 -3.44 12.04
C LEU A 64 -18.76 -4.01 13.45
N ARG A 65 -18.51 -3.22 14.49
CA ARG A 65 -18.72 -3.64 15.89
C ARG A 65 -20.18 -3.90 16.23
N LEU A 66 -21.11 -3.17 15.61
CA LEU A 66 -22.54 -3.42 15.78
C LEU A 66 -22.97 -4.73 15.11
N MET A 67 -22.48 -5.00 13.91
CA MET A 67 -22.83 -6.22 13.15
C MET A 67 -22.14 -7.47 13.67
N ALA A 68 -20.97 -7.35 14.30
CA ALA A 68 -20.17 -8.47 14.81
C ALA A 68 -20.95 -9.43 15.72
N LYS A 69 -21.97 -8.96 16.45
CA LYS A 69 -22.77 -9.81 17.35
C LYS A 69 -23.65 -10.84 16.62
N GLY A 70 -23.95 -10.61 15.34
CA GLY A 70 -24.84 -11.45 14.54
C GLY A 70 -24.13 -12.18 13.40
N LEU A 71 -22.81 -12.13 13.35
CA LEU A 71 -21.99 -12.72 12.28
C LEU A 71 -21.00 -13.70 12.89
N SER A 72 -20.69 -14.76 12.14
CA SER A 72 -19.51 -15.57 12.40
C SER A 72 -18.23 -14.77 12.16
N ASP A 73 -17.10 -15.22 12.72
CA ASP A 73 -15.80 -14.58 12.51
C ASP A 73 -15.42 -14.52 11.02
N GLN A 74 -15.78 -15.56 10.25
CA GLN A 74 -15.51 -15.63 8.82
C GLN A 74 -16.34 -14.58 8.05
N GLU A 75 -17.62 -14.43 8.37
CA GLU A 75 -18.48 -13.41 7.77
C GLU A 75 -17.99 -11.99 8.12
N LEU A 76 -17.66 -11.75 9.39
CA LEU A 76 -17.16 -10.45 9.85
C LEU A 76 -15.84 -10.07 9.16
N THR A 77 -14.95 -11.04 8.98
CA THR A 77 -13.66 -10.84 8.31
C THR A 77 -13.82 -10.39 6.86
N SER A 78 -14.87 -10.88 6.17
CA SER A 78 -15.18 -10.44 4.80
C SER A 78 -15.57 -8.95 4.69
N CYS A 79 -15.99 -8.33 5.81
CA CYS A 79 -16.31 -6.92 5.87
C CYS A 79 -15.05 -6.03 5.95
N TYR A 80 -13.96 -6.54 6.54
CA TYR A 80 -12.74 -5.75 6.79
C TYR A 80 -12.09 -5.24 5.50
N GLY A 81 -12.13 -6.03 4.42
CA GLY A 81 -11.52 -5.65 3.14
C GLY A 81 -11.99 -4.30 2.58
N CYS A 82 -13.19 -3.85 2.93
CA CYS A 82 -13.76 -2.59 2.46
C CYS A 82 -14.02 -1.55 3.55
N HIS A 83 -14.10 -1.98 4.80
CA HIS A 83 -14.48 -1.14 5.93
C HIS A 83 -13.33 -0.88 6.91
N THR A 84 -12.11 -1.26 6.56
CA THR A 84 -10.90 -1.00 7.34
C THR A 84 -9.77 -0.60 6.38
N THR A 85 -8.67 -0.09 6.91
CA THR A 85 -7.54 0.36 6.09
C THR A 85 -6.53 -0.76 5.89
N GLY A 86 -6.34 -1.18 4.64
CA GLY A 86 -5.24 -2.08 4.25
C GLY A 86 -5.40 -3.54 4.70
N TYR A 87 -6.59 -4.00 5.09
CA TYR A 87 -6.78 -5.40 5.47
C TYR A 87 -6.29 -6.38 4.39
N GLY A 88 -5.54 -7.41 4.80
CA GLY A 88 -4.91 -8.38 3.89
C GLY A 88 -3.69 -7.84 3.13
N ARG A 89 -3.24 -6.60 3.40
CA ARG A 89 -2.02 -6.01 2.85
C ARG A 89 -0.94 -5.91 3.95
N PRO A 90 0.36 -5.96 3.58
CA PRO A 90 1.44 -5.79 4.55
C PRO A 90 1.30 -4.48 5.34
N GLY A 91 1.32 -4.60 6.67
CA GLY A 91 1.21 -3.45 7.60
C GLY A 91 -0.18 -2.79 7.66
N GLY A 92 -1.21 -3.40 7.09
CA GLY A 92 -2.59 -2.92 7.18
C GLY A 92 -3.32 -3.39 8.43
N PHE A 93 -4.64 -3.15 8.48
CA PHE A 93 -5.49 -3.60 9.58
C PHE A 93 -5.44 -5.11 9.76
N THR A 94 -5.30 -5.56 11.00
CA THR A 94 -5.39 -6.97 11.40
C THR A 94 -6.63 -7.19 12.27
N ASP A 95 -6.72 -6.42 13.35
CA ASP A 95 -7.81 -6.47 14.32
C ASP A 95 -7.88 -5.15 15.10
N PHE A 96 -8.97 -5.01 15.87
CA PHE A 96 -9.28 -3.81 16.64
C PHE A 96 -8.35 -3.53 17.82
N THR A 97 -7.50 -4.48 18.21
CA THR A 97 -6.54 -4.37 19.32
C THR A 97 -5.14 -4.07 18.80
N ALA A 98 -4.67 -4.80 17.79
CA ALA A 98 -3.31 -4.66 17.27
C ALA A 98 -3.14 -3.43 16.37
N THR A 99 -4.19 -3.06 15.62
CA THR A 99 -4.15 -1.95 14.65
C THR A 99 -5.38 -1.02 14.74
N PRO A 100 -5.71 -0.48 15.93
CA PRO A 100 -6.91 0.33 16.13
C PRO A 100 -6.95 1.58 15.23
N GLN A 101 -5.80 2.16 14.90
CA GLN A 101 -5.66 3.31 14.02
C GLN A 101 -6.01 3.04 12.54
N LEU A 102 -6.12 1.76 12.16
CA LEU A 102 -6.48 1.32 10.81
C LEU A 102 -7.90 0.71 10.75
N ALA A 103 -8.66 0.78 11.86
CA ALA A 103 -9.95 0.13 12.01
C ALA A 103 -11.06 0.73 11.15
N ASP A 104 -10.89 1.96 10.68
CA ASP A 104 -11.83 2.64 9.80
C ASP A 104 -11.33 2.62 8.35
N ALA A 105 -12.25 2.79 7.39
CA ALA A 105 -11.92 3.02 6.01
C ALA A 105 -11.46 4.48 5.84
N GLY A 106 -10.17 4.69 6.10
CA GLY A 106 -9.51 5.99 6.14
C GLY A 106 -8.96 6.49 4.81
N CYS A 107 -8.13 7.53 4.87
CA CYS A 107 -7.50 8.14 3.69
C CYS A 107 -6.77 7.11 2.82
N GLU A 108 -6.05 6.20 3.46
CA GLU A 108 -5.17 5.23 2.81
C GLU A 108 -5.90 4.06 2.14
N VAL A 109 -7.23 3.93 2.31
CA VAL A 109 -8.03 2.97 1.52
C VAL A 109 -7.96 3.32 0.04
N CYS A 110 -8.00 4.61 -0.30
CA CYS A 110 -7.92 5.08 -1.67
C CYS A 110 -6.49 5.51 -2.05
N HIS A 111 -5.79 6.17 -1.12
CA HIS A 111 -4.49 6.78 -1.38
C HIS A 111 -3.31 5.80 -1.25
N GLY A 112 -3.53 4.61 -0.68
CA GLY A 112 -2.48 3.66 -0.37
C GLY A 112 -1.65 4.03 0.86
N PRO A 113 -0.59 3.26 1.17
CA PRO A 113 0.23 3.46 2.38
C PRO A 113 0.97 4.81 2.35
N GLY A 114 0.71 5.66 3.35
CA GLY A 114 1.15 7.06 3.36
C GLY A 114 2.42 7.35 4.14
N SER A 115 3.09 6.36 4.74
CA SER A 115 4.28 6.59 5.59
C SER A 115 5.42 7.34 4.92
N VAL A 116 5.74 7.02 3.66
CA VAL A 116 6.83 7.70 2.92
C VAL A 116 6.44 9.15 2.62
N HIS A 117 5.21 9.39 2.17
CA HIS A 117 4.69 10.73 1.95
C HIS A 117 4.65 11.57 3.25
N ALA A 118 4.18 10.99 4.35
CA ALA A 118 4.14 11.68 5.64
C ALA A 118 5.54 12.07 6.16
N ALA A 119 6.55 11.23 5.88
CA ALA A 119 7.93 11.50 6.30
C ALA A 119 8.66 12.51 5.39
N SER A 120 8.42 12.46 4.09
CA SER A 120 9.15 13.25 3.09
C SER A 120 8.44 14.54 2.68
N GLY A 121 7.11 14.60 2.82
CA GLY A 121 6.27 15.63 2.22
C GLY A 121 6.12 15.52 0.70
N ASP A 122 6.73 14.51 0.04
CA ASP A 122 6.70 14.36 -1.42
C ASP A 122 5.32 13.88 -1.90
N PRO A 123 4.57 14.66 -2.69
CA PRO A 123 3.29 14.22 -3.25
C PRO A 123 3.37 13.00 -4.16
N ALA A 124 4.53 12.70 -4.74
CA ALA A 124 4.73 11.53 -5.58
C ALA A 124 4.83 10.22 -4.77
N ALA A 125 5.12 10.32 -3.47
CA ALA A 125 5.22 9.17 -2.57
C ALA A 125 3.87 8.64 -2.07
N ILE A 126 2.76 9.15 -2.60
CA ILE A 126 1.40 8.66 -2.33
C ILE A 126 0.51 8.84 -3.57
N LYS A 127 -0.53 8.02 -3.70
CA LYS A 127 -1.47 8.17 -4.82
C LYS A 127 -2.31 9.42 -4.66
N GLY A 128 -1.91 10.55 -5.26
CA GLY A 128 -2.67 11.81 -5.16
C GLY A 128 -3.95 11.86 -6.00
N ARG A 129 -3.97 11.21 -7.18
CA ARG A 129 -5.10 11.24 -8.11
C ARG A 129 -5.80 9.88 -8.18
N LEU A 130 -7.08 9.88 -7.82
CA LEU A 130 -7.95 8.70 -7.85
C LEU A 130 -8.70 8.58 -9.17
N THR A 131 -9.07 7.35 -9.50
CA THR A 131 -9.85 6.96 -10.67
C THR A 131 -11.03 6.08 -10.24
N LEU A 132 -12.01 5.83 -11.12
CA LEU A 132 -13.13 4.94 -10.79
C LEU A 132 -12.68 3.51 -10.43
N ALA A 133 -11.58 3.06 -11.01
CA ALA A 133 -10.98 1.75 -10.69
C ALA A 133 -10.55 1.64 -9.22
N ASP A 134 -10.30 2.77 -8.54
CA ASP A 134 -9.96 2.76 -7.10
C ASP A 134 -11.18 2.52 -6.20
N CYS A 135 -12.38 2.75 -6.72
CA CYS A 135 -13.63 2.58 -6.00
C CYS A 135 -14.21 1.16 -6.18
N GLU A 136 -13.96 0.56 -7.35
CA GLU A 136 -14.54 -0.71 -7.80
C GLU A 136 -14.27 -1.94 -6.89
N PRO A 137 -13.12 -2.07 -6.20
CA PRO A 137 -12.89 -3.19 -5.28
C PRO A 137 -13.97 -3.34 -4.20
N CYS A 138 -14.61 -2.24 -3.84
CA CYS A 138 -15.67 -2.21 -2.83
C CYS A 138 -17.03 -1.80 -3.38
N HIS A 139 -17.07 -1.05 -4.48
CA HIS A 139 -18.29 -0.57 -5.14
C HIS A 139 -18.46 -1.25 -6.49
N ASN A 140 -18.74 -2.55 -6.45
CA ASN A 140 -19.08 -3.36 -7.61
C ASN A 140 -20.51 -3.92 -7.49
N ASP A 141 -21.08 -4.31 -8.62
CA ASP A 141 -22.48 -4.74 -8.77
C ASP A 141 -22.89 -5.84 -7.75
N PRO A 142 -22.13 -6.95 -7.60
CA PRO A 142 -22.47 -7.98 -6.61
C PRO A 142 -22.53 -7.44 -5.17
N ARG A 143 -21.59 -6.56 -4.81
CA ARG A 143 -21.46 -6.04 -3.44
C ARG A 143 -22.47 -4.94 -3.14
N VAL A 144 -22.75 -4.03 -4.07
CA VAL A 144 -23.68 -2.91 -3.85
C VAL A 144 -25.14 -3.32 -3.93
N HIS A 145 -25.50 -4.27 -4.81
CA HIS A 145 -26.86 -4.80 -4.89
C HIS A 145 -27.25 -5.63 -3.66
N SER A 146 -26.30 -6.35 -3.05
CA SER A 146 -26.53 -7.13 -1.83
C SER A 146 -26.99 -6.29 -0.62
N PHE A 147 -26.74 -4.97 -0.64
CA PHE A 147 -27.14 -4.05 0.44
C PHE A 147 -28.14 -2.97 -0.01
N GLY A 148 -28.73 -3.10 -1.21
CA GLY A 148 -29.75 -2.18 -1.73
C GLY A 148 -29.27 -0.72 -1.90
N TYR A 149 -27.96 -0.50 -2.09
CA TYR A 149 -27.40 0.85 -2.18
C TYR A 149 -27.46 1.40 -3.62
N LYS A 150 -27.87 2.67 -3.77
CA LYS A 150 -27.81 3.40 -5.06
C LYS A 150 -26.35 3.64 -5.49
N PRO A 151 -26.07 3.76 -6.82
CA PRO A 151 -24.72 3.88 -7.38
C PRO A 151 -23.85 4.97 -6.74
N LEU A 152 -22.52 4.83 -6.88
CA LEU A 152 -21.38 5.62 -6.37
C LEU A 152 -21.61 7.11 -6.00
N LEU A 153 -22.56 7.80 -6.64
CA LEU A 153 -22.96 9.18 -6.40
C LEU A 153 -23.35 9.48 -4.95
N ASN A 154 -23.79 8.49 -4.16
CA ASN A 154 -24.16 8.68 -2.75
C ASN A 154 -23.14 8.09 -1.76
N ALA A 155 -22.00 7.59 -2.24
CA ALA A 155 -21.03 6.88 -1.39
C ALA A 155 -20.22 7.81 -0.47
N GLY A 156 -20.39 9.14 -0.57
CA GLY A 156 -19.79 10.13 0.33
C GLY A 156 -18.26 10.12 0.31
N ALA A 157 -17.68 9.95 -0.89
CA ALA A 157 -16.23 9.90 -1.07
C ALA A 157 -15.57 11.29 -1.06
N HIS A 158 -16.34 12.39 -1.13
CA HIS A 158 -15.83 13.77 -1.16
C HIS A 158 -16.95 14.78 -0.98
#